data_AF-A0A411PHJ1-F1
#
_entry.id   AF-A0A411PHJ1-F1
#
_cell.length_a   1.000
_cell.length_b   1.000
_cell.length_c   1.000
_cell.angle_alpha   90.00
_cell.angle_beta   90.00
_cell.angle_gamma   90.00
#
_symmetry.space_group_name_H-M   'P 1'
#
loop_
_entity.id
_entity.type
_entity.pdbx_description
1 polymer ?
#
loop_
_entity_poly.entity_id
_entity_poly.type
_entity_poly.pdbx_seq_one_letter_code
_entity_poly.pdbx_strand_id
1 'polypeptide(L)' 'MDTNKLLLIIIAIFIPPVTVFLKKGAGKDLLINIVLTIFFFIPGLIHAIWVVLQD' A
#
# COMPACT_ATOMS: atom_id res chain seq x y z
N MET A 1 15.60 -9.55 7.55
CA MET A 1 14.48 -8.81 6.95
C MET A 1 14.24 -9.43 5.58
N ASP A 2 13.08 -10.02 5.35
CA ASP A 2 12.76 -10.63 4.06
C ASP A 2 12.90 -9.58 2.96
N THR A 3 13.70 -9.85 1.93
CA THR A 3 13.93 -8.96 0.78
C THR A 3 12.60 -8.44 0.21
N ASN A 4 11.55 -9.25 0.28
CA ASN A 4 10.20 -8.94 -0.14
C ASN A 4 9.59 -7.74 0.62
N LYS A 5 9.85 -7.57 1.92
CA LYS A 5 9.30 -6.43 2.69
C LYS A 5 9.93 -5.10 2.26
N LEU A 6 11.25 -5.07 2.09
CA LEU A 6 11.95 -3.88 1.60
C LEU A 6 11.48 -3.50 0.19
N LEU A 7 11.33 -4.49 -0.69
CA LEU A 7 10.85 -4.27 -2.06
C LEU A 7 9.41 -3.75 -2.08
N LEU A 8 8.53 -4.29 -1.23
CA LEU A 8 7.15 -3.80 -1.09
C LEU A 8 7.07 -2.38 -0.52
N ILE A 9 7.95 -2.01 0.42
CA ILE A 9 8.03 -0.63 0.95
C ILE A 9 8.44 0.34 -0.17
N ILE A 10 9.44 -0.02 -0.98
CA ILE A 10 9.87 0.81 -2.11
C ILE A 10 8.73 0.97 -3.12
N ILE A 11 8.02 -0.12 -3.45
CA ILE A 11 6.87 -0.06 -4.36
C ILE A 11 5.71 0.73 -3.73
N ALA A 12 5.50 0.67 -2.41
CA ALA A 12 4.43 1.41 -1.72
C ALA A 12 4.62 2.94 -1.84
N ILE A 13 5.86 3.42 -1.90
CA ILE A 13 6.17 4.84 -2.05
C ILE A 13 5.89 5.32 -3.48
N PHE A 14 6.24 4.52 -4.49
CA PHE A 14 6.00 4.89 -5.90
C PHE A 14 4.55 4.65 -6.34
N ILE A 15 3.99 3.50 -5.96
CA ILE A 15 2.66 3.03 -6.39
C ILE A 15 1.92 2.40 -5.19
N PRO A 16 1.44 3.21 -4.24
CA PRO A 16 0.75 2.71 -3.04
C PRO A 16 -0.43 1.75 -3.34
N PRO A 17 -1.30 2.00 -4.34
CA PRO A 17 -2.41 1.11 -4.68
C PRO A 17 -1.98 -0.29 -5.08
N VAL A 18 -0.86 -0.39 -5.82
CA VAL A 18 -0.37 -1.68 -6.32
C VAL A 18 0.21 -2.52 -5.18
N THR A 19 0.91 -1.91 -4.23
CA THR A 19 1.42 -2.66 -3.08
C THR A 19 0.29 -3.22 -2.21
N VAL A 20 -0.76 -2.43 -1.98
CA VAL A 20 -1.95 -2.88 -1.25
C VAL A 20 -2.66 -4.01 -2.01
N PHE A 21 -2.76 -3.92 -3.34
CA PHE A 21 -3.29 -5.00 -4.17
C PHE A 21 -2.50 -6.30 -4.03
N LEU A 22 -1.17 -6.21 -4.08
CA LEU A 22 -0.28 -7.38 -4.01
C LEU A 22 -0.31 -8.05 -2.63
N LYS A 23 -0.56 -7.28 -1.55
CA LYS A 23 -0.66 -7.81 -0.18
C LYS A 23 -2.06 -8.30 0.21
N LYS A 24 -3.08 -7.49 -0.02
CA LYS A 24 -4.47 -7.72 0.43
C LYS A 24 -5.41 -8.20 -0.68
N GLY A 25 -4.99 -8.16 -1.94
CA GLY A 25 -5.83 -8.48 -3.10
C GLY A 25 -6.79 -7.33 -3.50
N ALA A 26 -7.71 -7.63 -4.43
CA ALA A 26 -8.80 -6.72 -4.80
C ALA A 26 -9.89 -6.75 -3.71
N GLY A 27 -9.62 -6.06 -2.61
CA GLY A 27 -10.54 -5.92 -1.48
C GLY A 27 -10.94 -4.47 -1.21
N LYS A 28 -11.62 -4.27 -0.08
CA LYS A 28 -11.98 -2.94 0.41
C LYS A 28 -10.75 -2.07 0.69
N ASP A 29 -9.65 -2.68 1.15
CA ASP A 29 -8.39 -1.98 1.44
C ASP A 29 -7.80 -1.31 0.18
N LEU A 30 -7.88 -1.97 -0.99
CA LEU A 30 -7.46 -1.36 -2.26
C LEU A 30 -8.31 -0.14 -2.61
N LEU A 31 -9.63 -0.27 -2.47
CA LEU A 31 -10.58 0.78 -2.82
C LEU A 31 -10.41 2.00 -1.91
N ILE A 32 -10.20 1.76 -0.60
CA ILE A 32 -9.85 2.78 0.38
C ILE A 32 -8.53 3.45 0.00
N ASN A 33 -7.50 2.66 -0.35
CA ASN A 33 -6.19 3.20 -0.70
C ASN A 33 -6.21 4.03 -1.99
N ILE A 34 -7.00 3.63 -2.98
CA ILE A 34 -7.20 4.38 -4.23
C ILE A 34 -7.92 5.70 -3.95
N VAL A 35 -9.00 5.68 -3.18
CA VAL A 35 -9.75 6.89 -2.81
C VAL A 35 -8.86 7.84 -1.98
N LEU A 36 -8.11 7.30 -1.01
CA LEU A 36 -7.13 8.09 -0.26
C LEU A 36 -6.07 8.66 -1.18
N THR A 37 -5.45 7.86 -2.06
CA THR A 37 -4.39 8.34 -2.97
C THR A 37 -4.89 9.48 -3.89
N ILE A 38 -6.17 9.45 -4.29
CA ILE A 38 -6.80 10.47 -5.15
C ILE A 38 -7.16 11.76 -4.36
N PHE A 39 -7.70 11.64 -3.14
CA PHE A 39 -8.08 12.81 -2.33
C PHE A 39 -6.90 13.42 -1.57
N PHE A 40 -6.00 12.58 -1.06
CA PHE A 40 -4.82 12.93 -0.27
C PHE A 40 -3.74 11.82 -0.38
N PHE A 41 -2.68 12.05 -1.16
CA PHE A 41 -1.61 11.07 -1.38
C PHE A 41 -0.97 10.56 -0.07
N ILE A 42 -0.78 11.43 0.92
CA ILE A 42 -0.13 11.10 2.20
C ILE A 42 -0.85 10.01 3.00
N PRO A 43 -2.17 10.12 3.31
CA PRO A 43 -2.87 9.04 4.02
C PRO A 43 -2.91 7.74 3.22
N GLY A 44 -2.93 7.78 1.88
CA GLY A 44 -2.80 6.58 1.03
C GLY A 44 -1.43 5.91 1.20
N LEU A 45 -0.36 6.70 1.27
CA LEU A 45 0.98 6.18 1.56
C LEU A 45 1.06 5.54 2.95
N ILE A 46 0.51 6.19 3.98
CA ILE A 46 0.49 5.64 5.35
C ILE A 46 -0.30 4.33 5.40
N HIS A 47 -1.46 4.27 4.75
CA HIS A 47 -2.27 3.06 4.69
C HIS A 47 -1.54 1.92 3.97
N ALA A 48 -0.89 2.19 2.82
CA ALA A 48 -0.10 1.21 2.10
C ALA A 48 1.07 0.67 2.94
N ILE A 49 1.79 1.54 3.65
CA ILE A 49 2.87 1.12 4.56
C ILE A 49 2.31 0.29 5.72
N TRP A 50 1.18 0.68 6.30
CA TRP A 50 0.53 -0.06 7.38
C TRP A 50 0.12 -1.46 6.95
N VAL A 51 -0.43 -1.62 5.74
CA VAL A 51 -0.75 -2.92 5.14
C VAL A 51 0.50 -3.78 4.95
N VAL A 52 1.62 -3.21 4.50
CA VAL A 52 2.89 -3.95 4.35
C VAL A 52 3.50 -4.35 5.70
N LEU A 53 3.28 -3.54 6.75
CA LEU A 53 3.78 -3.78 8.10
C LEU A 53 2.91 -4.75 8.91
N GLN A 54 1.66 -4.97 8.49
CA GLN A 54 0.71 -5.88 9.16
C GLN A 54 1.08 -7.36 8.92
N ASP A 55 1.96 -7.64 7.97
CA ASP A 55 2.67 -8.93 7.77
C ASP A 55 3.99 -9.01 8.54
#